data_AF-A0A7U9SMP2-F1
#
_entry.id   AF-A0A7U9SMP2-F1
#
_cell.length_a   1.000
_cell.length_b   1.000
_cell.length_c   1.000
_cell.angle_alpha   90.00
_cell.angle_beta   90.00
_cell.angle_gamma   90.00
#
_symmetry.space_group_name_H-M   'P 1'
#
loop_
_entity.id
_entity.type
_entity.pdbx_description
1 polymer ?
#
loop_
_entity_poly.entity_id
_entity_poly.type
_entity_poly.pdbx_seq_one_letter_code
_entity_poly.pdbx_strand_id
1 'polypeptide(L)'
;MWYSSNIEITDTRLHGIKALRECSHVKMAGCDVVSPEFGWSVEGLVMERCQVQGEYFMMRSAGLDFTEVVLKGKYSFQYIQDSVFDHCNFDTKDAFWHAKNVVVKNSVVKGEYLAWYCENVTFENCRIIGTQPLCYCKNLKLVNCEMIDTDLCFEKSQVEAVISTPVESIKNPLSGHIYVPAVGEIIKDDPASCGEVVVRKQSCCA
;
A
#
# COMPACT_ATOMS: atom_id res chain seq x y z
N MET A 1 -17.41 19.71 -2.39
CA MET A 1 -17.80 18.98 -3.61
C MET A 1 -18.24 17.58 -3.25
N TRP A 2 -19.55 17.33 -3.33
CA TRP A 2 -20.20 16.08 -2.93
C TRP A 2 -21.14 15.65 -4.09
N TYR A 3 -21.36 14.34 -4.27
CA TYR A 3 -22.36 13.79 -5.20
C TYR A 3 -22.26 14.30 -6.64
N SER A 4 -21.04 14.53 -7.11
CA SER A 4 -20.77 15.18 -8.39
C SER A 4 -19.95 14.26 -9.29
N SER A 5 -20.18 14.34 -10.60
CA SER A 5 -19.45 13.56 -11.60
C SER A 5 -18.72 14.45 -12.61
N ASN A 6 -17.71 13.90 -13.28
CA ASN A 6 -16.94 14.59 -14.33
C ASN A 6 -16.29 15.88 -13.83
N ILE A 7 -15.46 15.72 -12.81
CA ILE A 7 -14.78 16.82 -12.13
C ILE A 7 -13.34 16.92 -12.63
N GLU A 8 -12.88 18.14 -12.88
CA GLU A 8 -11.46 18.45 -13.10
C GLU A 8 -11.01 19.49 -12.09
N ILE A 9 -9.90 19.21 -11.39
CA ILE A 9 -9.27 20.12 -10.43
C ILE A 9 -7.78 20.17 -10.73
N THR A 10 -7.28 21.34 -11.12
CA THR A 10 -5.89 21.51 -11.56
C THR A 10 -5.25 22.67 -10.81
N ASP A 11 -3.99 22.53 -10.42
CA ASP A 11 -3.16 23.58 -9.80
C ASP A 11 -3.82 24.30 -8.62
N THR A 12 -4.54 23.53 -7.80
CA THR A 12 -5.41 24.06 -6.74
C THR A 12 -4.95 23.62 -5.35
N ARG A 13 -5.15 24.51 -4.36
CA ARG A 13 -4.99 24.20 -2.94
C ARG A 13 -6.34 23.87 -2.32
N LEU A 14 -6.50 22.64 -1.84
CA LEU A 14 -7.71 22.13 -1.20
C LEU A 14 -7.47 21.96 0.30
N HIS A 15 -7.56 23.07 1.03
CA HIS A 15 -7.28 23.15 2.47
C HIS A 15 -8.57 23.20 3.27
N GLY A 16 -9.34 22.12 3.21
CA GLY A 16 -10.66 22.03 3.82
C GLY A 16 -10.80 20.78 4.66
N ILE A 17 -11.84 20.74 5.50
CA ILE A 17 -12.08 19.58 6.36
C ILE A 17 -12.46 18.34 5.54
N LYS A 18 -13.31 18.53 4.52
CA LYS A 18 -13.84 17.45 3.68
C LYS A 18 -13.94 17.85 2.21
N ALA A 19 -13.58 16.96 1.30
CA ALA A 19 -13.86 17.11 -0.12
C ALA A 19 -13.99 15.76 -0.84
N LEU A 20 -14.59 15.79 -2.04
CA LEU A 20 -14.85 14.64 -2.89
C LEU A 20 -15.59 13.50 -2.17
N ARG A 21 -16.77 13.82 -1.64
CA ARG A 21 -17.65 12.82 -1.02
C ARG A 21 -18.55 12.22 -2.09
N GLU A 22 -18.49 10.91 -2.30
CA GLU A 22 -19.39 10.21 -3.22
C GLU A 22 -19.40 10.86 -4.62
N CYS A 23 -18.21 11.24 -5.10
CA CYS A 23 -18.02 11.78 -6.43
C CYS A 23 -17.57 10.67 -7.40
N SER A 24 -17.72 10.90 -8.70
CA SER A 24 -17.19 9.99 -9.72
C SER A 24 -16.49 10.70 -10.87
N HIS A 25 -15.61 9.98 -11.57
CA HIS A 25 -14.87 10.49 -12.73
C HIS A 25 -14.17 11.82 -12.43
N VAL A 26 -13.27 11.78 -11.45
CA VAL A 26 -12.51 12.94 -10.97
C VAL A 26 -11.10 12.89 -11.55
N LYS A 27 -10.63 14.02 -12.10
CA LYS A 27 -9.24 14.21 -12.50
C LYS A 27 -8.63 15.31 -11.64
N MET A 28 -7.49 15.00 -11.04
CA MET A 28 -6.71 15.94 -10.24
C MET A 28 -5.27 15.99 -10.74
N ALA A 29 -4.74 17.20 -10.96
CA ALA A 29 -3.35 17.39 -11.36
C ALA A 29 -2.72 18.60 -10.65
N GLY A 30 -1.47 18.46 -10.18
CA GLY A 30 -0.73 19.59 -9.60
C GLY A 30 -1.35 20.17 -8.32
N CYS A 31 -2.20 19.41 -7.63
CA CYS A 31 -2.95 19.89 -6.47
C CYS A 31 -2.18 19.69 -5.16
N ASP A 32 -2.47 20.56 -4.20
CA ASP A 32 -2.02 20.46 -2.82
C ASP A 32 -3.24 20.30 -1.89
N VAL A 33 -3.32 19.17 -1.20
CA VAL A 33 -4.47 18.79 -0.37
C VAL A 33 -4.05 18.76 1.09
N VAL A 34 -4.77 19.51 1.93
CA VAL A 34 -4.64 19.42 3.39
C VAL A 34 -6.02 19.18 3.96
N SER A 35 -6.30 17.93 4.33
CA SER A 35 -7.66 17.54 4.68
C SER A 35 -7.72 16.33 5.61
N PRO A 36 -8.42 16.42 6.76
CA PRO A 36 -8.70 15.28 7.61
C PRO A 36 -9.48 14.16 6.90
N GLU A 37 -10.42 14.49 6.01
CA GLU A 37 -11.21 13.49 5.26
C GLU A 37 -11.30 13.85 3.78
N PHE A 38 -10.72 13.04 2.89
CA PHE A 38 -10.70 13.37 1.47
C PHE A 38 -10.98 12.16 0.59
N GLY A 39 -11.87 12.34 -0.39
CA GLY A 39 -12.10 11.34 -1.44
C GLY A 39 -12.82 10.09 -0.95
N TRP A 40 -13.80 10.20 -0.06
CA TRP A 40 -14.52 9.03 0.46
C TRP A 40 -15.61 8.57 -0.51
N SER A 41 -15.67 7.25 -0.73
CA SER A 41 -16.61 6.59 -1.64
C SER A 41 -16.57 7.15 -3.05
N VAL A 42 -15.36 7.47 -3.55
CA VAL A 42 -15.17 7.98 -4.90
C VAL A 42 -14.98 6.84 -5.88
N GLU A 43 -15.56 6.98 -7.07
CA GLU A 43 -15.41 6.01 -8.17
C GLU A 43 -14.71 6.63 -9.37
N GLY A 44 -13.57 6.08 -9.78
CA GLY A 44 -12.81 6.57 -10.93
C GLY A 44 -12.14 7.91 -10.64
N LEU A 45 -11.05 7.91 -9.88
CA LEU A 45 -10.26 9.11 -9.61
C LEU A 45 -8.83 8.95 -10.13
N VAL A 46 -8.43 9.87 -11.01
CA VAL A 46 -7.05 9.98 -11.49
C VAL A 46 -6.37 11.14 -10.76
N MET A 47 -5.21 10.89 -10.15
CA MET A 47 -4.44 11.87 -9.41
C MET A 47 -2.99 11.89 -9.86
N GLU A 48 -2.54 13.02 -10.39
CA GLU A 48 -1.18 13.19 -10.90
C GLU A 48 -0.43 14.32 -10.22
N ARG A 49 0.82 14.11 -9.84
CA ARG A 49 1.73 15.17 -9.34
C ARG A 49 1.11 15.99 -8.20
N CYS A 50 0.48 15.32 -7.25
CA CYS A 50 -0.20 15.97 -6.14
C CYS A 50 0.50 15.71 -4.81
N GLN A 51 0.37 16.68 -3.89
CA GLN A 51 0.81 16.54 -2.51
C GLN A 51 -0.41 16.47 -1.59
N VAL A 52 -0.37 15.57 -0.62
CA VAL A 52 -1.48 15.32 0.29
C VAL A 52 -0.97 15.24 1.71
N GLN A 53 -1.60 16.00 2.60
CA GLN A 53 -1.56 15.80 4.04
C GLN A 53 -2.97 15.48 4.53
N GLY A 54 -3.18 14.30 5.11
CA GLY A 54 -4.51 13.91 5.57
C GLY A 54 -4.54 12.89 6.69
N GLU A 55 -5.75 12.60 7.17
CA GLU A 55 -5.99 11.58 8.18
C GLU A 55 -6.69 10.37 7.57
N TYR A 56 -7.89 10.54 7.01
CA TYR A 56 -8.65 9.50 6.30
C TYR A 56 -8.72 9.81 4.80
N PHE A 57 -7.84 9.18 4.04
CA PHE A 57 -7.67 9.46 2.62
C PHE A 57 -8.19 8.30 1.76
N MET A 58 -9.08 8.59 0.82
CA MET A 58 -9.64 7.63 -0.15
C MET A 58 -10.36 6.42 0.46
N MET A 59 -11.10 6.64 1.56
CA MET A 59 -11.85 5.56 2.22
C MET A 59 -12.99 5.03 1.32
N ARG A 60 -13.07 3.70 1.15
CA ARG A 60 -14.11 2.98 0.37
C ARG A 60 -14.22 3.40 -1.10
N SER A 61 -13.13 3.87 -1.68
CA SER A 61 -13.10 4.32 -3.07
C SER A 61 -12.67 3.20 -4.02
N ALA A 62 -13.04 3.29 -5.28
CA ALA A 62 -12.74 2.29 -6.30
C ALA A 62 -12.25 2.95 -7.59
N GLY A 63 -11.42 2.25 -8.38
CA GLY A 63 -10.91 2.79 -9.65
C GLY A 63 -9.98 3.98 -9.46
N LEU A 64 -9.02 3.89 -8.52
CA LEU A 64 -8.05 4.94 -8.29
C LEU A 64 -6.82 4.73 -9.19
N ASP A 65 -6.36 5.76 -9.88
CA ASP A 65 -5.11 5.77 -10.65
C ASP A 65 -4.22 6.95 -10.24
N PHE A 66 -3.13 6.65 -9.54
CA PHE A 66 -2.31 7.63 -8.86
C PHE A 66 -0.89 7.57 -9.41
N THR A 67 -0.39 8.70 -9.90
CA THR A 67 0.97 8.83 -10.42
C THR A 67 1.68 10.02 -9.78
N GLU A 68 2.89 9.82 -9.28
CA GLU A 68 3.71 10.89 -8.67
C GLU A 68 3.00 11.62 -7.51
N VAL A 69 2.28 10.86 -6.67
CA VAL A 69 1.59 11.39 -5.50
C VAL A 69 2.46 11.24 -4.25
N VAL A 70 2.60 12.33 -3.50
CA VAL A 70 3.26 12.34 -2.19
C VAL A 70 2.20 12.49 -1.10
N LEU A 71 2.15 11.55 -0.16
CA LEU A 71 1.15 11.53 0.91
C LEU A 71 1.82 11.48 2.28
N LYS A 72 1.40 12.37 3.17
CA LYS A 72 1.57 12.25 4.62
C LYS A 72 0.22 11.98 5.27
N GLY A 73 0.01 10.74 5.72
CA GLY A 73 -1.29 10.21 6.11
C GLY A 73 -1.35 9.63 7.53
N LYS A 74 -2.53 9.16 7.93
CA LYS A 74 -2.68 8.21 9.05
C LYS A 74 -3.44 6.95 8.65
N TYR A 75 -4.61 7.07 8.05
CA TYR A 75 -5.51 5.96 7.73
C TYR A 75 -5.85 6.02 6.24
N SER A 76 -4.89 5.63 5.41
CA SER A 76 -4.96 5.85 3.97
C SER A 76 -5.48 4.60 3.26
N PHE A 77 -6.33 4.77 2.25
CA PHE A 77 -6.78 3.70 1.35
C PHE A 77 -7.48 2.53 2.06
N GLN A 78 -8.30 2.81 3.08
CA GLN A 78 -9.09 1.79 3.74
C GLN A 78 -10.25 1.32 2.84
N TYR A 79 -10.40 0.02 2.64
CA TYR A 79 -11.46 -0.63 1.87
C TYR A 79 -11.49 -0.22 0.38
N ILE A 80 -10.34 0.12 -0.21
CA ILE A 80 -10.29 0.48 -1.63
C ILE A 80 -10.33 -0.75 -2.55
N GLN A 81 -10.76 -0.55 -3.80
CA GLN A 81 -10.84 -1.62 -4.80
C GLN A 81 -10.33 -1.18 -6.17
N ASP A 82 -9.80 -2.13 -6.94
CA ASP A 82 -9.51 -1.99 -8.37
C ASP A 82 -8.68 -0.73 -8.67
N SER A 83 -7.50 -0.63 -8.08
CA SER A 83 -6.71 0.62 -8.05
C SER A 83 -5.23 0.40 -8.36
N VAL A 84 -4.59 1.41 -8.96
CA VAL A 84 -3.19 1.40 -9.35
C VAL A 84 -2.48 2.64 -8.80
N PHE A 85 -1.30 2.43 -8.24
CA PHE A 85 -0.43 3.49 -7.70
C PHE A 85 0.97 3.32 -8.29
N ASP A 86 1.50 4.37 -8.92
CA ASP A 86 2.79 4.34 -9.62
C ASP A 86 3.65 5.55 -9.26
N HIS A 87 4.95 5.35 -9.05
CA HIS A 87 5.91 6.41 -8.70
C HIS A 87 5.46 7.27 -7.51
N CYS A 88 4.80 6.67 -6.52
CA CYS A 88 4.25 7.37 -5.37
C CYS A 88 5.16 7.29 -4.13
N ASN A 89 4.99 8.23 -3.20
CA ASN A 89 5.66 8.22 -1.91
C ASN A 89 4.64 8.43 -0.79
N PHE A 90 4.37 7.37 -0.04
CA PHE A 90 3.37 7.35 1.02
C PHE A 90 4.05 7.18 2.38
N ASP A 91 3.93 8.18 3.24
CA ASP A 91 4.29 8.16 4.66
C ASP A 91 2.99 8.25 5.48
N THR A 92 2.48 7.11 5.91
CA THR A 92 1.18 7.01 6.60
C THR A 92 1.29 6.03 7.73
N LYS A 93 0.40 6.12 8.73
CA LYS A 93 0.35 5.09 9.77
C LYS A 93 -0.12 3.78 9.14
N ASP A 94 -1.40 3.65 8.83
CA ASP A 94 -1.98 2.50 8.16
C ASP A 94 -2.21 2.81 6.67
N ALA A 95 -2.07 1.80 5.81
CA ALA A 95 -2.38 1.90 4.38
C ALA A 95 -2.97 0.60 3.83
N PHE A 96 -3.86 0.69 2.84
CA PHE A 96 -4.38 -0.46 2.07
C PHE A 96 -5.09 -1.52 2.92
N TRP A 97 -5.65 -1.13 4.07
CA TRP A 97 -6.41 -2.02 4.91
C TRP A 97 -7.65 -2.53 4.16
N HIS A 98 -7.86 -3.84 4.09
CA HIS A 98 -8.94 -4.47 3.31
C HIS A 98 -8.96 -4.07 1.82
N ALA A 99 -7.81 -3.67 1.26
CA ALA A 99 -7.73 -3.37 -0.17
C ALA A 99 -7.96 -4.63 -1.01
N LYS A 100 -8.62 -4.48 -2.17
CA LYS A 100 -8.88 -5.57 -3.10
C LYS A 100 -8.47 -5.23 -4.53
N ASN A 101 -7.76 -6.14 -5.21
CA ASN A 101 -7.32 -5.96 -6.58
C ASN A 101 -6.52 -4.65 -6.77
N VAL A 102 -5.45 -4.50 -5.98
CA VAL A 102 -4.63 -3.28 -6.00
C VAL A 102 -3.21 -3.59 -6.48
N VAL A 103 -2.67 -2.72 -7.33
CA VAL A 103 -1.28 -2.76 -7.75
C VAL A 103 -0.56 -1.49 -7.31
N VAL A 104 0.54 -1.65 -6.58
CA VAL A 104 1.43 -0.55 -6.21
C VAL A 104 2.79 -0.83 -6.84
N LYS A 105 3.30 0.09 -7.65
CA LYS A 105 4.56 -0.08 -8.39
C LYS A 105 5.49 1.11 -8.26
N ASN A 106 6.79 0.85 -8.31
CA ASN A 106 7.85 1.86 -8.31
C ASN A 106 7.72 2.90 -7.18
N SER A 107 7.23 2.48 -6.02
CA SER A 107 6.77 3.39 -4.96
C SER A 107 7.45 3.13 -3.62
N VAL A 108 7.48 4.15 -2.78
CA VAL A 108 7.88 4.02 -1.37
C VAL A 108 6.62 4.04 -0.51
N VAL A 109 6.46 3.04 0.35
CA VAL A 109 5.35 2.97 1.30
C VAL A 109 5.90 2.73 2.69
N LYS A 110 5.78 3.75 3.53
CA LYS A 110 6.14 3.72 4.94
C LYS A 110 4.88 3.72 5.79
N GLY A 111 4.77 2.77 6.72
CA GLY A 111 3.70 2.72 7.70
C GLY A 111 3.72 1.53 8.66
N GLU A 112 2.88 1.63 9.69
CA GLU A 112 2.53 0.60 10.65
C GLU A 112 1.30 -0.15 10.11
N TYR A 113 1.34 -1.49 10.01
CA TYR A 113 0.17 -2.28 9.56
C TYR A 113 -0.23 -2.11 8.08
N LEU A 114 0.76 -2.03 7.19
CA LEU A 114 0.54 -1.97 5.74
C LEU A 114 -0.24 -3.17 5.19
N ALA A 115 -1.26 -2.91 4.37
CA ALA A 115 -2.03 -3.88 3.57
C ALA A 115 -2.70 -5.02 4.36
N TRP A 116 -3.02 -4.77 5.64
CA TRP A 116 -3.70 -5.76 6.46
C TRP A 116 -5.03 -6.22 5.84
N TYR A 117 -5.27 -7.53 5.85
CA TYR A 117 -6.48 -8.17 5.36
C TYR A 117 -6.80 -7.91 3.88
N CYS A 118 -5.79 -7.64 3.06
CA CYS A 118 -6.00 -7.39 1.64
C CYS A 118 -6.23 -8.69 0.83
N GLU A 119 -6.85 -8.57 -0.34
CA GLU A 119 -7.08 -9.65 -1.29
C GLU A 119 -6.59 -9.25 -2.69
N ASN A 120 -5.73 -10.06 -3.31
CA ASN A 120 -5.18 -9.81 -4.65
C ASN A 120 -4.43 -8.46 -4.74
N VAL A 121 -3.48 -8.22 -3.83
CA VAL A 121 -2.64 -7.03 -3.86
C VAL A 121 -1.23 -7.39 -4.35
N THR A 122 -0.71 -6.59 -5.27
CA THR A 122 0.64 -6.74 -5.82
C THR A 122 1.46 -5.49 -5.54
N PHE A 123 2.65 -5.68 -4.96
CA PHE A 123 3.69 -4.66 -4.89
C PHE A 123 4.81 -5.03 -5.86
N GLU A 124 5.22 -4.09 -6.70
CA GLU A 124 6.26 -4.31 -7.71
C GLU A 124 7.32 -3.19 -7.67
N ASN A 125 8.60 -3.53 -7.50
CA ASN A 125 9.68 -2.55 -7.40
C ASN A 125 9.43 -1.50 -6.31
N CYS A 126 8.88 -1.93 -5.17
CA CYS A 126 8.53 -1.03 -4.07
C CYS A 126 9.53 -1.12 -2.92
N ARG A 127 9.70 0.00 -2.21
CA ARG A 127 10.36 0.01 -0.90
C ARG A 127 9.31 0.11 0.19
N ILE A 128 9.22 -0.91 1.02
CA ILE A 128 8.27 -1.02 2.13
C ILE A 128 9.02 -0.81 3.44
N ILE A 129 8.49 0.06 4.31
CA ILE A 129 9.15 0.46 5.55
C ILE A 129 8.16 0.43 6.72
N GLY A 130 8.54 -0.19 7.83
CA GLY A 130 7.80 -0.11 9.09
C GLY A 130 7.30 -1.46 9.62
N THR A 131 6.66 -1.40 10.78
CA THR A 131 6.33 -2.57 11.60
C THR A 131 5.07 -3.30 11.13
N GLN A 132 5.09 -4.63 11.28
CA GLN A 132 3.98 -5.53 11.01
C GLN A 132 3.30 -5.33 9.64
N PRO A 133 4.04 -5.18 8.53
CA PRO A 133 3.42 -5.03 7.23
C PRO A 133 2.91 -6.40 6.73
N LEU A 134 1.89 -6.34 5.88
CA LEU A 134 1.46 -7.43 5.00
C LEU A 134 0.85 -8.65 5.73
N CYS A 135 0.13 -8.43 6.83
CA CYS A 135 -0.50 -9.49 7.60
C CYS A 135 -1.94 -9.79 7.12
N TYR A 136 -2.37 -11.04 7.32
CA TYR A 136 -3.71 -11.56 7.03
C TYR A 136 -4.14 -11.45 5.56
N CYS A 137 -3.17 -11.44 4.65
CA CYS A 137 -3.41 -11.19 3.23
C CYS A 137 -3.79 -12.48 2.48
N LYS A 138 -4.61 -12.35 1.44
CA LYS A 138 -4.94 -13.43 0.51
C LYS A 138 -4.40 -13.09 -0.88
N ASN A 139 -3.65 -14.03 -1.48
CA ASN A 139 -3.03 -13.85 -2.79
C ASN A 139 -2.19 -12.55 -2.87
N LEU A 140 -1.33 -12.35 -1.88
CA LEU A 140 -0.38 -11.25 -1.84
C LEU A 140 0.82 -11.55 -2.73
N LYS A 141 1.26 -10.58 -3.53
CA LYS A 141 2.45 -10.71 -4.39
C LYS A 141 3.42 -9.56 -4.18
N LEU A 142 4.69 -9.89 -3.96
CA LEU A 142 5.78 -8.93 -3.94
C LEU A 142 6.79 -9.30 -5.04
N VAL A 143 7.04 -8.39 -5.96
CA VAL A 143 7.99 -8.57 -7.06
C VAL A 143 9.10 -7.55 -6.91
N ASN A 144 10.31 -8.03 -6.62
CA ASN A 144 11.51 -7.19 -6.51
C ASN A 144 11.32 -6.02 -5.51
N CYS A 145 10.80 -6.32 -4.33
CA CYS A 145 10.58 -5.31 -3.29
C CYS A 145 11.76 -5.24 -2.31
N GLU A 146 12.05 -4.05 -1.83
CA GLU A 146 12.87 -3.83 -0.65
C GLU A 146 11.96 -3.75 0.59
N MET A 147 12.38 -4.37 1.68
CA MET A 147 11.72 -4.28 2.98
C MET A 147 12.77 -3.80 4.00
N ILE A 148 12.54 -2.65 4.61
CA ILE A 148 13.47 -1.95 5.51
C ILE A 148 12.79 -1.72 6.86
N ASP A 149 13.48 -2.02 7.96
CA ASP A 149 12.93 -1.87 9.32
C ASP A 149 11.57 -2.57 9.48
N THR A 150 11.44 -3.76 8.87
CA THR A 150 10.20 -4.54 8.85
C THR A 150 10.32 -5.76 9.75
N ASP A 151 9.58 -5.74 10.85
CA ASP A 151 9.40 -6.84 11.77
C ASP A 151 7.99 -7.44 11.67
N LEU A 152 7.83 -8.66 12.19
CA LEU A 152 6.56 -9.34 12.39
C LEU A 152 5.68 -9.41 11.13
N CYS A 153 6.32 -9.43 9.95
CA CYS A 153 5.63 -9.34 8.68
C CYS A 153 5.01 -10.69 8.26
N PHE A 154 4.00 -10.62 7.40
CA PHE A 154 3.34 -11.76 6.75
C PHE A 154 2.47 -12.68 7.64
N GLU A 155 2.13 -12.27 8.86
CA GLU A 155 1.33 -13.10 9.76
C GLU A 155 0.04 -13.56 9.09
N LYS A 156 -0.14 -14.88 8.94
CA LYS A 156 -1.31 -15.54 8.33
C LYS A 156 -1.58 -15.15 6.88
N SER A 157 -0.56 -14.68 6.16
CA SER A 157 -0.69 -14.30 4.75
C SER A 157 -0.43 -15.46 3.80
N GLN A 158 -1.23 -15.53 2.73
CA GLN A 158 -0.94 -16.32 1.52
C GLN A 158 -0.10 -15.43 0.58
N VAL A 159 1.16 -15.77 0.40
CA VAL A 159 2.14 -14.84 -0.19
C VAL A 159 3.08 -15.51 -1.19
N GLU A 160 3.36 -14.81 -2.28
CA GLU A 160 4.50 -15.08 -3.16
C GLU A 160 5.36 -13.81 -3.22
N ALA A 161 6.54 -13.84 -2.60
CA ALA A 161 7.37 -12.65 -2.41
C ALA A 161 8.82 -12.87 -2.83
N VAL A 162 9.34 -11.97 -3.65
CA VAL A 162 10.78 -11.83 -3.93
C VAL A 162 11.26 -10.52 -3.34
N ILE A 163 12.05 -10.61 -2.27
CA ILE A 163 12.57 -9.49 -1.49
C ILE A 163 14.08 -9.37 -1.71
N SER A 164 14.57 -8.17 -2.00
CA SER A 164 15.97 -7.91 -2.35
C SER A 164 16.85 -7.49 -1.16
N THR A 165 16.26 -7.24 0.01
CA THR A 165 16.94 -6.82 1.25
C THR A 165 16.74 -7.81 2.39
N PRO A 166 17.61 -7.82 3.41
CA PRO A 166 17.35 -8.53 4.65
C PRO A 166 16.05 -8.05 5.31
N VAL A 167 15.33 -8.97 5.97
CA VAL A 167 14.10 -8.68 6.73
C VAL A 167 14.34 -8.95 8.21
N GLU A 168 13.81 -8.12 9.10
CA GLU A 168 14.07 -8.28 10.55
C GLU A 168 13.38 -9.52 11.11
N SER A 169 12.06 -9.65 10.92
CA SER A 169 11.36 -10.88 11.29
C SER A 169 10.14 -11.19 10.42
N ILE A 170 9.95 -12.48 10.16
CA ILE A 170 8.80 -13.03 9.43
C ILE A 170 8.01 -13.90 10.41
N LYS A 171 6.69 -13.70 10.48
CA LYS A 171 5.82 -14.40 11.43
C LYS A 171 4.75 -15.19 10.70
N ASN A 172 4.60 -16.47 11.05
CA ASN A 172 3.48 -17.35 10.71
C ASN A 172 2.88 -17.17 9.30
N PRO A 173 3.66 -17.18 8.19
CA PRO A 173 3.07 -17.11 6.86
C PRO A 173 2.16 -18.33 6.64
N LEU A 174 0.95 -18.11 6.12
CA LEU A 174 -0.07 -19.15 5.98
C LEU A 174 0.30 -20.14 4.86
N SER A 175 0.68 -19.64 3.69
CA SER A 175 1.08 -20.46 2.54
C SER A 175 1.87 -19.65 1.51
N GLY A 176 2.51 -20.35 0.57
CA GLY A 176 3.31 -19.77 -0.51
C GLY A 176 4.78 -19.60 -0.12
N HIS A 177 5.52 -18.73 -0.83
CA HIS A 177 6.97 -18.62 -0.70
C HIS A 177 7.42 -17.18 -0.48
N ILE A 178 8.42 -17.02 0.40
CA ILE A 178 9.11 -15.76 0.64
C ILE A 178 10.59 -15.98 0.36
N TYR A 179 11.09 -15.42 -0.74
CA TYR A 179 12.50 -15.43 -1.10
C TYR A 179 13.17 -14.17 -0.56
N VAL A 180 14.20 -14.34 0.26
CA VAL A 180 14.88 -13.23 0.94
C VAL A 180 16.38 -13.50 1.03
N PRO A 181 17.26 -12.47 0.98
CA PRO A 181 18.70 -12.68 1.15
C PRO A 181 19.11 -13.07 2.57
N ALA A 182 18.39 -12.58 3.59
CA ALA A 182 18.59 -12.92 5.00
C ALA A 182 17.33 -12.57 5.81
N VAL A 183 17.12 -13.26 6.92
CA VAL A 183 16.06 -12.95 7.88
C VAL A 183 16.62 -13.02 9.30
N GLY A 184 16.31 -12.03 10.14
CA GLY A 184 16.78 -11.99 11.52
C GLY A 184 16.10 -13.07 12.38
N GLU A 185 14.78 -13.12 12.35
CA GLU A 185 13.98 -14.10 13.09
C GLU A 185 12.83 -14.67 12.23
N ILE A 186 12.60 -15.98 12.34
CA ILE A 186 11.40 -16.63 11.80
C ILE A 186 10.56 -17.13 12.98
N ILE A 187 9.40 -16.53 13.18
CA ILE A 187 8.44 -16.90 14.23
C ILE A 187 7.41 -17.85 13.62
N LYS A 188 7.37 -19.09 14.11
CA LYS A 188 6.49 -20.14 13.60
C LYS A 188 5.81 -20.92 14.73
N ASP A 189 4.96 -20.23 15.48
CA ASP A 189 4.22 -20.77 16.63
C ASP A 189 2.74 -21.08 16.31
N ASP A 190 2.25 -20.77 15.11
CA ASP A 190 0.94 -21.17 14.61
C ASP A 190 1.05 -22.50 13.80
N PRO A 191 0.39 -23.59 14.22
CA PRO A 191 0.38 -24.86 13.48
C PRO A 191 -0.18 -24.76 12.05
N ALA A 192 -1.00 -23.74 11.76
CA ALA A 192 -1.53 -23.49 10.43
C ALA A 192 -0.52 -22.80 9.49
N SER A 193 0.65 -22.36 9.99
CA SER A 193 1.67 -21.71 9.18
C SER A 193 2.38 -22.72 8.27
N CYS A 194 1.97 -22.77 7.01
CA CYS A 194 2.55 -23.63 5.98
C CYS A 194 3.37 -22.87 4.94
N GLY A 195 3.55 -21.55 5.07
CA GLY A 195 4.40 -20.77 4.18
C GLY A 195 5.89 -21.13 4.32
N GLU A 196 6.61 -21.04 3.20
CA GLU A 196 8.04 -21.35 3.10
C GLU A 196 8.87 -20.07 3.01
N VAL A 197 9.87 -19.95 3.89
CA VAL A 197 10.87 -18.88 3.82
C VAL A 197 12.15 -19.47 3.24
N VAL A 198 12.57 -18.96 2.09
CA VAL A 198 13.71 -19.48 1.31
C VAL A 198 14.80 -18.42 1.27
N VAL A 199 15.85 -18.64 2.05
CA VAL A 199 17.01 -17.74 2.10
C VAL A 199 17.89 -17.97 0.87
N ARG A 200 18.00 -16.99 -0.02
CA ARG A 200 18.82 -17.04 -1.24
C ARG A 200 19.99 -16.07 -1.13
N LYS A 201 21.22 -16.57 -1.08
CA LYS A 201 22.41 -15.70 -1.17
C LYS A 201 22.36 -14.93 -2.48
N GLN A 202 22.35 -13.60 -2.43
CA GLN A 202 22.65 -12.81 -3.62
C GLN A 202 24.03 -13.25 -4.11
N SER A 203 24.07 -13.80 -5.31
CA SER A 203 25.35 -14.03 -5.98
C SER A 203 25.92 -12.64 -6.23
N CYS A 204 26.96 -12.27 -5.51
CA CYS A 204 27.75 -11.10 -5.86
C CYS A 204 28.31 -11.35 -7.26
N CYS A 205 27.68 -10.77 -8.28
CA CYS A 205 28.35 -10.60 -9.56
C CYS A 205 29.52 -9.64 -9.29
N ALA A 206 30.72 -10.21 -9.28
CA ALA A 206 31.99 -9.49 -9.23
C ALA A 206 32.25 -8.72 -10.53
#